data_AF-A0A957WDN7-F1
#
_entry.id   AF-A0A957WDN7-F1
#
_cell.length_a   1.000
_cell.length_b   1.000
_cell.length_c   1.000
_cell.angle_alpha   90.00
_cell.angle_beta   90.00
_cell.angle_gamma   90.00
#
_symmetry.space_group_name_H-M   'P 1'
#
loop_
_entity.id
_entity.type
_entity.pdbx_description
1 polymer ?
#
loop_
_entity_poly.entity_id
_entity_poly.type
_entity_poly.pdbx_seq_one_letter_code
_entity_poly.pdbx_strand_id
1 'polypeptide(L)' 'MLLIIACGNSLRSDDGAGLIFAERLEYACRALDVMVERISVHQLLPELAADIAAEAVQAVVFIDTRLAAPG' A
#
# COMPACT_ATOMS: atom_id res chain seq x y z
N MET A 1 -2.78 8.90 11.40
CA MET A 1 -2.03 7.74 10.91
C MET A 1 -2.09 7.71 9.38
N LEU A 2 -0.98 7.33 8.74
CA LEU A 2 -0.92 7.03 7.30
C LEU A 2 -1.37 5.59 7.07
N LEU A 3 -2.33 5.35 6.19
CA LEU A 3 -2.72 4.01 5.77
C LEU A 3 -2.11 3.70 4.39
N ILE A 4 -1.29 2.66 4.30
CA ILE A 4 -0.74 2.17 3.04
C ILE A 4 -1.58 0.98 2.57
N ILE A 5 -2.12 1.05 1.36
CA ILE A 5 -2.85 -0.05 0.72
C ILE A 5 -2.05 -0.50 -0.50
N ALA A 6 -1.41 -1.67 -0.40
CA ALA A 6 -0.61 -2.25 -1.47
C ALA A 6 -1.39 -3.35 -2.18
N CYS A 7 -1.63 -3.16 -3.48
CA CYS A 7 -2.23 -4.15 -4.37
C CYS A 7 -1.13 -4.84 -5.17
N GLY A 8 -1.16 -6.17 -5.21
CA GLY A 8 -0.23 -6.95 -6.03
C GLY A 8 -0.18 -8.41 -5.62
N ASN A 9 0.31 -9.27 -6.50
CA ASN A 9 0.48 -10.70 -6.26
C ASN A 9 1.95 -11.10 -6.36
N SER A 10 2.54 -11.54 -5.25
CA SER A 10 3.94 -11.97 -5.19
C SER A 10 4.26 -13.19 -6.07
N LEU A 11 3.25 -13.94 -6.51
CA LEU A 11 3.40 -15.06 -7.44
C LEU A 11 3.38 -14.64 -8.91
N ARG A 12 3.15 -13.35 -9.22
CA ARG A 12 3.04 -12.82 -10.59
C ARG A 12 4.23 -11.92 -10.96
N SER A 13 5.45 -12.43 -10.74
CA SER A 13 6.71 -11.73 -11.07
C SER A 13 6.70 -10.29 -10.56
N ASP A 14 6.74 -9.32 -11.47
CA ASP A 14 6.91 -7.90 -11.14
C ASP A 14 5.67 -7.30 -10.49
N ASP A 15 4.50 -7.95 -10.59
CA ASP A 15 3.28 -7.53 -9.89
C ASP A 15 3.51 -7.40 -8.37
N GLY A 16 4.41 -8.20 -7.81
CA GLY A 16 4.81 -8.13 -6.40
C GLY A 16 5.71 -6.93 -6.03
N ALA A 17 6.19 -6.15 -7.00
CA ALA A 17 7.09 -5.02 -6.73
C ALA A 17 6.41 -3.94 -5.86
N GLY A 18 5.12 -3.69 -6.08
CA GLY A 18 4.31 -2.80 -5.23
C GLY A 18 4.28 -3.23 -3.75
N LEU A 19 4.23 -4.54 -3.48
CA LEU A 19 4.26 -5.07 -2.11
C LEU A 19 5.60 -4.79 -1.42
N ILE A 20 6.71 -4.99 -2.14
CA ILE A 20 8.08 -4.72 -1.64
C ILE A 20 8.26 -3.22 -1.39
N PHE A 21 7.76 -2.37 -2.30
CA PHE A 21 7.82 -0.92 -2.11
C PHE A 21 7.04 -0.48 -0.87
N ALA A 22 5.85 -1.05 -0.65
CA ALA A 22 5.02 -0.75 0.52
C ALA A 22 5.71 -1.11 1.84
N GLU A 23 6.39 -2.26 1.90
CA GLU A 23 7.18 -2.67 3.07
C GLU A 23 8.30 -1.66 3.37
N ARG A 24 9.02 -1.21 2.34
CA ARG A 24 10.10 -0.22 2.48
C ARG A 24 9.56 1.15 2.89
N LEU A 25 8.41 1.55 2.37
CA LEU A 25 7.75 2.80 2.73
C LEU A 25 7.30 2.78 4.20
N GLU A 26 6.68 1.68 4.65
CA GLU A 26 6.31 1.47 6.06
C GLU A 26 7.54 1.60 6.98
N TYR A 27 8.65 0.94 6.63
CA TYR A 27 9.90 1.04 7.38
C TYR A 27 10.42 2.49 7.45
N ALA A 28 10.43 3.21 6.33
CA ALA A 28 10.87 4.61 6.28
C ALA A 28 9.96 5.54 7.10
N CYS A 29 8.65 5.34 7.05
CA CYS A 29 7.70 6.09 7.87
C CYS A 29 7.97 5.87 9.37
N ARG A 30 8.15 4.62 9.80
CA ARG A 30 8.48 4.30 11.20
C ARG A 30 9.80 4.91 11.65
N ALA A 31 10.81 4.92 10.79
CA ALA A 31 12.10 5.55 11.08
C ALA A 31 12.01 7.08 11.26
N LEU A 32 10.94 7.71 10.77
CA LEU A 32 10.64 9.14 10.92
C LEU A 32 9.58 9.41 12.00
N ASP A 33 9.28 8.43 12.86
CA ASP A 33 8.22 8.48 13.87
C ASP A 33 6.81 8.81 13.30
N VAL A 34 6.58 8.48 12.02
CA VAL A 34 5.26 8.59 11.40
C VAL A 34 4.45 7.35 11.74
N MET A 35 3.32 7.54 12.42
CA MET A 35 2.35 6.48 12.68
C MET A 35 1.78 5.98 11.33
N VAL A 36 2.05 4.71 11.02
CA VAL A 36 1.72 4.07 9.75
C VAL A 36 1.18 2.67 9.96
N GLU A 37 0.20 2.29 9.15
CA GLU A 37 -0.32 0.94 9.01
C GLU A 37 -0.28 0.53 7.53
N ARG A 38 -0.03 -0.74 7.26
CA ARG A 38 0.01 -1.28 5.89
C ARG A 38 -0.93 -2.48 5.75
N ILE A 39 -1.81 -2.41 4.76
CA ILE A 39 -2.66 -3.49 4.29
C ILE A 39 -2.14 -3.94 2.92
N SER A 40 -1.92 -5.24 2.74
CA SER A 40 -1.48 -5.82 1.48
C SER A 40 -2.53 -6.82 0.97
N VAL A 41 -2.98 -6.62 -0.27
CA VAL A 41 -4.06 -7.40 -0.88
C VAL A 41 -3.72 -7.77 -2.32
N HIS A 42 -4.31 -8.87 -2.81
CA HIS A 42 -4.21 -9.22 -4.23
C HIS A 42 -5.16 -8.39 -5.12
N GLN A 43 -6.26 -7.87 -4.55
CA GLN A 43 -7.27 -7.06 -5.24
C GLN A 43 -7.80 -6.02 -4.27
N LEU A 44 -8.13 -4.83 -4.78
CA LEU A 44 -8.87 -3.83 -4.03
C LEU A 44 -10.33 -4.27 -3.94
N LEU A 45 -10.81 -4.53 -2.73
CA LEU A 45 -12.17 -4.94 -2.47
C LEU A 45 -12.95 -3.83 -1.75
N PRO A 46 -14.29 -3.75 -1.90
CA PRO A 46 -15.11 -2.72 -1.26
C PRO A 46 -14.97 -2.63 0.27
N GLU A 47 -14.64 -3.75 0.92
CA GLU A 47 -14.51 -3.85 2.38
C GLU A 47 -13.41 -2.92 2.93
N LEU A 48 -12.39 -2.60 2.12
CA LEU A 48 -11.33 -1.65 2.48
C LEU A 48 -11.84 -0.23 2.74
N ALA A 49 -13.06 0.10 2.29
CA ALA A 49 -13.67 1.40 2.56
C ALA A 49 -13.85 1.65 4.07
N ALA A 50 -14.07 0.59 4.85
CA ALA A 50 -14.18 0.71 6.30
C ALA A 50 -12.82 1.07 6.93
N ASP A 51 -11.73 0.45 6.49
CA ASP A 51 -10.37 0.74 6.95
C ASP A 51 -9.95 2.17 6.60
N ILE A 52 -10.29 2.61 5.38
CA ILE A 52 -10.01 3.97 4.89
C ILE A 52 -10.77 5.02 5.71
N ALA A 53 -12.01 4.74 6.11
CA ALA A 53 -12.87 5.66 6.84
C ALA A 53 -12.60 5.70 8.35
N ALA A 54 -11.69 4.88 8.87
CA ALA A 54 -11.36 4.88 10.28
C ALA A 54 -10.85 6.25 10.76
N GLU A 55 -11.32 6.71 11.91
CA GLU A 55 -11.06 8.07 12.44
C GLU A 55 -9.55 8.38 12.57
N ALA A 56 -8.74 7.37 12.87
CA ALA A 56 -7.29 7.52 13.01
C ALA A 56 -6.56 7.75 11.66
N VAL A 57 -7.20 7.45 10.53
CA VAL A 57 -6.61 7.57 9.19
C VAL A 57 -6.69 9.01 8.71
N GLN A 58 -5.53 9.60 8.45
CA GLN A 58 -5.41 10.99 8.00
C GLN A 58 -5.10 11.10 6.51
N ALA A 59 -4.47 10.06 5.95
CA ALA A 59 -4.13 9.97 4.54
C ALA A 59 -4.00 8.50 4.15
N VAL A 60 -4.29 8.22 2.87
CA VAL A 60 -4.16 6.88 2.29
C VAL A 60 -3.19 6.93 1.12
N VAL A 61 -2.28 5.96 1.05
CA VAL A 61 -1.35 5.77 -0.06
C VAL A 61 -1.66 4.44 -0.72
N PHE A 62 -2.20 4.49 -1.94
CA PHE A 62 -2.37 3.32 -2.78
C PHE A 62 -1.09 3.01 -3.54
N ILE A 63 -0.69 1.75 -3.55
CA ILE A 63 0.51 1.27 -4.24
C ILE A 63 0.08 0.11 -5.14
N ASP A 64 0.44 0.19 -6.41
CA ASP A 64 0.18 -0.85 -7.41
C ASP A 64 1.34 -0.90 -8.40
N THR A 65 1.54 -2.07 -9.02
CA THR A 65 2.49 -2.24 -10.10
C THR A 65 1.77 -2.05 -11.43
N ARG A 66 2.28 -1.15 -12.27
CA ARG A 66 1.77 -0.98 -13.64
C ARG A 66 2.85 -1.26 -14.68
N LEU A 67 2.44 -1.77 -15.83
CA LEU A 67 3.28 -1.72 -17.02
C LEU A 67 3.45 -0.26 -17.43
N ALA A 68 4.69 0.20 -17.49
CA ALA A 68 5.01 1.49 -18.05
C ALA A 68 4.96 1.39 -19.58
N ALA A 69 4.08 2.16 -20.23
CA ALA A 69 4.19 2.35 -21.66
C ALA A 69 5.45 3.19 -21.97
N PRO A 70 6.19 2.90 -23.06
CA PRO A 70 7.22 3.81 -23.53
C PRO A 70 6.56 5.16 -23.86
N GLY A 71 7.19 6.22 -23.37
CA GLY A 71 6.75 7.61 -23.59
C GLY A 71 7.06 8.11 -24.99
#